data_AF-A0A7J9YA58-F1
#
_entry.id   AF-A0A7J9YA58-F1
#
_cell.length_a   1.000
_cell.length_b   1.000
_cell.length_c   1.000
_cell.angle_alpha   90.00
_cell.angle_beta   90.00
_cell.angle_gamma   90.00
#
_symmetry.space_group_name_H-M   'P 1'
#
loop_
_entity.id
_entity.type
_entity.pdbx_description
1 polymer ?
#
loop_
_entity_poly.entity_id
_entity_poly.type
_entity_poly.pdbx_seq_one_letter_code
_entity_poly.pdbx_strand_id
1 'polypeptide(L)'
;MWLGVFALLIAGNAFFVAAEFALVTVDRALIAQQAGAGDRRAHTVLKALRSLSFQLSGAQLGITITALLTGYVAEPSIGRLLRPLLGGLGGGAAPAVTALVIATLVSMFFGELLPKNAAIARPMRVARATASGQRAFSTVFGWLIHLLNGSANWVVRRLGVEPQEELASARSPEELGLLAAISARAGALPQETALLLQRTIRFGDKRAAEAMTPRVDLVALPADATVADLLGASLESGHSRFPVYVDTLDQIIGVATVTDALGVPLKKRATTTVRAVAAEPMYVPEHLDLNSLLDALRQADAALAVVVDEYGGTDGVVTVEDLVEELVGEIADEHDEPDDAELEALDPLAVSADRIRLVSGVLREDEVAEQTGFRLPEGPYETLAGFLMARLGHIP
;
A
#
# COMPACT_ATOMS: atom_id res chain seq x y z
N MET A 1 -47.59 -15.81 -18.26
CA MET A 1 -47.47 -14.95 -17.07
C MET A 1 -46.56 -15.58 -16.01
N TRP A 2 -46.91 -16.73 -15.44
CA TRP A 2 -46.12 -17.40 -14.38
C TRP A 2 -44.66 -17.73 -14.76
N LEU A 3 -44.40 -18.24 -15.97
CA LEU A 3 -43.04 -18.47 -16.47
C LEU A 3 -42.18 -17.20 -16.55
N GLY A 4 -42.79 -16.05 -16.88
CA GLY A 4 -42.07 -14.78 -16.90
C GLY A 4 -41.71 -14.30 -15.50
N VAL A 5 -42.60 -14.51 -14.53
CA VAL A 5 -42.33 -14.24 -13.11
C VAL A 5 -41.22 -15.15 -12.59
N PHE A 6 -41.26 -16.45 -12.92
CA PHE A 6 -40.23 -17.41 -12.55
C PHE A 6 -38.85 -17.01 -13.09
N ALA A 7 -38.76 -16.66 -14.38
CA ALA A 7 -37.51 -16.20 -15.00
C ALA A 7 -37.00 -14.90 -14.36
N LEU A 8 -37.90 -13.96 -14.04
CA LEU A 8 -37.53 -12.71 -13.37
C LEU A 8 -36.98 -12.97 -11.96
N LEU A 9 -37.57 -13.90 -11.21
CA LEU A 9 -37.09 -14.26 -9.87
C LEU A 9 -35.73 -14.95 -9.92
N ILE A 10 -35.47 -15.83 -10.90
CA ILE A 10 -34.15 -16.41 -11.14
C ILE A 10 -33.12 -15.31 -11.46
N ALA A 11 -33.48 -14.35 -12.32
CA ALA A 11 -32.60 -13.23 -12.66
C ALA A 11 -32.33 -12.33 -11.43
N GLY A 12 -33.33 -12.14 -10.57
CA GLY A 12 -33.18 -11.45 -9.29
C GLY A 12 -32.21 -12.18 -8.35
N ASN A 13 -32.37 -13.49 -8.18
CA ASN A 13 -31.45 -14.30 -7.39
C ASN A 13 -30.03 -14.23 -7.95
N ALA A 14 -29.89 -14.37 -9.27
CA ALA A 14 -28.61 -14.27 -9.96
C ALA A 14 -27.92 -12.92 -9.74
N PHE A 15 -28.70 -11.83 -9.74
CA PHE A 15 -28.19 -10.50 -9.44
C PHE A 15 -27.60 -10.42 -8.03
N PHE A 16 -28.32 -10.91 -7.00
CA PHE A 16 -27.85 -10.85 -5.62
C PHE A 16 -26.63 -11.74 -5.39
N VAL A 17 -26.63 -12.96 -5.92
CA VAL A 17 -25.47 -13.87 -5.86
C VAL A 17 -24.26 -13.23 -6.55
N ALA A 18 -24.44 -12.65 -7.73
CA ALA A 18 -23.35 -11.96 -8.43
C ALA A 18 -22.82 -10.76 -7.63
N ALA A 19 -23.69 -9.99 -6.99
CA ALA A 19 -23.32 -8.84 -6.16
C ALA A 19 -22.51 -9.27 -4.93
N GLU A 20 -22.98 -10.28 -4.20
CA GLU A 20 -22.33 -10.83 -3.01
C GLU A 20 -20.90 -11.28 -3.34
N PHE A 21 -20.75 -12.24 -4.25
CA PHE A 21 -19.45 -12.82 -4.56
C PHE A 21 -18.50 -11.81 -5.21
N ALA A 22 -19.01 -10.86 -5.99
CA ALA A 22 -18.15 -9.83 -6.57
C ALA A 22 -17.63 -8.84 -5.50
N LEU A 23 -18.44 -8.48 -4.50
CA LEU A 23 -18.02 -7.62 -3.40
C LEU A 23 -17.01 -8.30 -2.47
N VAL A 24 -17.14 -9.61 -2.24
CA VAL A 24 -16.18 -10.39 -1.44
C VAL A 24 -14.85 -10.57 -2.17
N THR A 25 -14.87 -10.72 -3.50
CA THR A 25 -13.68 -11.11 -4.28
C THR A 25 -12.91 -9.92 -4.87
N VAL A 26 -13.50 -8.71 -4.90
CA VAL A 26 -12.87 -7.55 -5.54
C VAL A 26 -11.71 -6.98 -4.73
N ASP A 27 -10.62 -6.64 -5.41
CA ASP A 27 -9.47 -5.93 -4.82
C ASP A 27 -9.86 -4.49 -4.41
N ARG A 28 -9.78 -4.21 -3.11
CA ARG A 28 -10.14 -2.92 -2.52
C ARG A 28 -9.16 -1.81 -2.91
N ALA A 29 -7.87 -2.10 -3.02
CA ALA A 29 -6.83 -1.12 -3.37
C ALA A 29 -7.02 -0.65 -4.81
N LEU A 30 -7.27 -1.59 -5.73
CA LEU A 30 -7.54 -1.27 -7.13
C LEU A 30 -8.83 -0.45 -7.32
N ILE A 31 -9.90 -0.76 -6.57
CA ILE A 31 -11.14 0.03 -6.56
C ILE A 31 -10.89 1.44 -6.02
N ALA A 32 -10.11 1.58 -4.95
CA ALA A 32 -9.79 2.87 -4.34
C ALA A 32 -8.97 3.75 -5.31
N GLN A 33 -7.96 3.18 -5.96
CA GLN A 33 -7.16 3.85 -6.98
C GLN A 33 -8.03 4.36 -8.13
N GLN A 34 -8.91 3.52 -8.68
CA GLN A 34 -9.79 3.88 -9.79
C GLN A 34 -10.84 4.92 -9.39
N ALA A 35 -11.33 4.88 -8.15
CA ALA A 35 -12.22 5.90 -7.62
C ALA A 35 -11.50 7.25 -7.44
N GLY A 36 -10.22 7.23 -7.03
CA GLY A 36 -9.35 8.40 -6.97
C GLY A 36 -9.08 9.03 -8.33
N ALA A 37 -8.99 8.21 -9.38
CA ALA A 37 -8.90 8.65 -10.78
C ALA A 37 -10.23 9.19 -11.37
N GLY A 38 -11.29 9.32 -10.57
CA GLY A 38 -12.57 9.92 -10.99
C GLY A 38 -13.63 8.95 -11.53
N ASP A 39 -13.43 7.63 -11.47
CA ASP A 39 -14.44 6.66 -11.91
C ASP A 39 -15.65 6.60 -10.95
N ARG A 40 -16.80 7.10 -11.41
CA ARG A 40 -18.06 7.15 -10.65
C ARG A 40 -18.58 5.76 -10.24
N ARG A 41 -18.35 4.72 -11.06
CA ARG A 41 -18.78 3.36 -10.73
C ARG A 41 -17.86 2.76 -9.67
N ALA A 42 -16.54 2.97 -9.79
CA ALA A 42 -15.58 2.58 -8.76
C ALA A 42 -15.90 3.26 -7.42
N HIS A 43 -16.29 4.53 -7.43
CA HIS A 43 -16.71 5.25 -6.22
C HIS A 43 -17.97 4.64 -5.57
N THR A 44 -18.89 4.10 -6.37
CA THR A 44 -20.09 3.42 -5.86
C THR A 44 -19.76 2.06 -5.23
N VAL A 45 -18.86 1.30 -5.87
CA VAL A 45 -18.35 0.03 -5.33
C VAL A 45 -17.58 0.28 -4.04
N LEU A 46 -16.71 1.29 -3.98
CA LEU A 46 -15.98 1.67 -2.78
C LEU A 46 -16.92 2.00 -1.61
N LYS A 47 -18.03 2.71 -1.87
CA LYS A 47 -19.07 2.96 -0.86
C LYS A 47 -19.77 1.68 -0.41
N ALA A 48 -20.00 0.71 -1.30
CA ALA A 48 -20.54 -0.59 -0.92
C ALA A 48 -19.57 -1.35 0.00
N LEU A 49 -18.28 -1.42 -0.37
CA LEU A 49 -17.22 -2.08 0.39
C LEU A 49 -17.01 -1.50 1.79
N ARG A 50 -17.18 -0.18 1.97
CA ARG A 50 -17.13 0.46 3.30
C ARG A 50 -18.21 -0.05 4.27
N SER A 51 -19.28 -0.63 3.74
CA SER A 51 -20.40 -1.21 4.50
C SER A 51 -20.58 -2.69 4.15
N LEU A 52 -19.49 -3.40 3.88
CA LEU A 52 -19.52 -4.76 3.30
C LEU A 52 -20.46 -5.69 4.05
N SER A 53 -20.34 -5.81 5.38
CA SER A 53 -21.18 -6.69 6.19
C SER A 53 -22.68 -6.37 6.05
N PHE A 54 -23.04 -5.07 5.98
CA PHE A 54 -24.41 -4.64 5.73
C PHE A 54 -24.87 -4.98 4.29
N GLN A 55 -24.01 -4.78 3.30
CA GLN A 55 -24.31 -5.14 1.90
C GLN A 55 -24.43 -6.65 1.71
N LEU A 56 -23.61 -7.46 2.38
CA LEU A 56 -23.68 -8.92 2.37
C LEU A 56 -24.98 -9.40 3.01
N SER A 57 -25.35 -8.83 4.16
CA SER A 57 -26.64 -9.11 4.81
C SER A 57 -27.82 -8.76 3.88
N GLY A 58 -27.73 -7.64 3.16
CA GLY A 58 -28.70 -7.26 2.13
C GLY A 58 -28.76 -8.25 0.97
N ALA A 59 -27.62 -8.73 0.47
CA ALA A 59 -27.58 -9.74 -0.60
C ALA A 59 -28.22 -11.05 -0.13
N GLN A 60 -27.87 -11.53 1.07
CA GLN A 60 -28.44 -12.72 1.68
C GLN A 60 -29.97 -12.63 1.80
N LEU A 61 -30.48 -11.47 2.21
CA LEU A 61 -31.91 -11.21 2.29
C LEU A 61 -32.56 -11.27 0.90
N GLY A 62 -31.94 -10.65 -0.11
CA GLY A 62 -32.39 -10.70 -1.50
C GLY A 62 -32.42 -12.11 -2.07
N ILE A 63 -31.37 -12.89 -1.86
CA ILE A 63 -31.27 -14.31 -2.23
C ILE A 63 -32.40 -15.10 -1.55
N THR A 64 -32.58 -14.93 -0.25
CA THR A 64 -33.61 -15.65 0.52
C THR A 64 -35.01 -15.33 -0.01
N ILE A 65 -35.35 -14.06 -0.20
CA ILE A 65 -36.66 -13.64 -0.72
C ILE A 65 -36.89 -14.20 -2.12
N THR A 66 -35.91 -14.04 -3.01
CA THR A 66 -36.04 -14.50 -4.40
C THR A 66 -36.09 -16.03 -4.50
N ALA A 67 -35.31 -16.77 -3.70
CA ALA A 67 -35.35 -18.22 -3.64
C ALA A 67 -36.71 -18.74 -3.12
N LEU A 68 -37.25 -18.16 -2.04
CA LEU A 68 -38.56 -18.53 -1.50
C LEU A 68 -39.69 -18.26 -2.49
N LEU A 69 -39.69 -17.08 -3.11
CA LEU A 69 -40.68 -16.73 -4.14
C LEU A 69 -40.53 -17.63 -5.38
N THR A 70 -39.30 -17.96 -5.79
CA THR A 70 -39.05 -18.87 -6.90
C THR A 70 -39.62 -20.25 -6.59
N GLY A 71 -39.39 -20.77 -5.38
CA GLY A 71 -39.95 -22.04 -4.91
C GLY A 71 -41.49 -22.04 -4.93
N TYR A 72 -42.12 -20.96 -4.46
CA TYR A 72 -43.59 -20.80 -4.48
C TYR A 72 -44.15 -20.74 -5.92
N VAL A 73 -43.45 -20.08 -6.84
CA VAL A 73 -43.87 -19.90 -8.24
C VAL A 73 -43.48 -21.09 -9.12
N ALA A 74 -42.58 -21.98 -8.67
CA ALA A 74 -42.06 -23.10 -9.46
C ALA A 74 -43.16 -24.07 -9.89
N GLU A 75 -44.00 -24.53 -8.96
CA GLU A 75 -45.08 -25.49 -9.23
C GLU A 75 -46.08 -24.99 -10.29
N PRO A 76 -46.70 -23.79 -10.16
CA PRO A 76 -47.67 -23.30 -11.16
C PRO A 76 -47.03 -22.95 -12.51
N SER A 77 -45.73 -22.64 -12.54
CA SER A 77 -45.01 -22.25 -13.77
C SER A 77 -44.59 -23.47 -14.59
N ILE A 78 -43.95 -24.44 -13.94
CA ILE A 78 -43.33 -25.59 -14.61
C ILE A 78 -44.32 -26.75 -14.71
N GLY A 79 -45.22 -26.91 -13.72
CA GLY A 79 -46.28 -27.90 -13.76
C GLY A 79 -47.23 -27.73 -14.96
N ARG A 80 -47.45 -26.50 -15.44
CA ARG A 80 -48.27 -26.24 -16.64
C ARG A 80 -47.52 -26.51 -17.95
N LEU A 81 -46.21 -26.28 -17.99
CA LEU A 81 -45.37 -26.51 -19.16
C LEU A 81 -45.07 -28.00 -19.36
N LEU A 82 -44.86 -28.73 -18.26
CA LEU A 82 -44.50 -30.13 -18.29
C LEU A 82 -45.71 -31.08 -18.25
N ARG A 83 -46.90 -30.64 -17.82
CA ARG A 83 -48.13 -31.44 -17.89
C ARG A 83 -48.40 -32.09 -19.26
N PRO A 84 -48.30 -31.39 -20.41
CA PRO A 84 -48.50 -32.01 -21.72
C PRO A 84 -47.38 -32.97 -22.13
N LEU A 85 -46.14 -32.78 -21.65
CA LEU A 85 -44.98 -33.62 -21.96
C LEU A 85 -44.90 -34.86 -21.05
N LEU A 86 -45.34 -34.74 -19.80
CA LEU A 86 -45.32 -35.81 -18.79
C LEU A 86 -46.65 -36.57 -18.70
N GLY A 87 -47.69 -36.14 -19.44
CA GLY A 87 -49.00 -36.79 -19.46
C GLY A 87 -49.00 -38.24 -19.97
N GLY A 88 -47.92 -38.67 -20.65
CA GLY A 88 -47.71 -40.06 -21.07
C GLY A 88 -47.01 -40.95 -20.04
N LEU A 89 -46.45 -40.38 -18.96
CA LEU A 89 -45.65 -41.09 -17.96
C LEU A 89 -46.40 -41.19 -16.64
N GLY A 90 -47.41 -42.07 -16.59
CA GLY A 90 -47.99 -42.63 -15.36
C GLY A 90 -48.77 -41.66 -14.46
N GLY A 91 -50.01 -42.04 -14.10
CA GLY A 91 -50.78 -41.30 -13.10
C GLY A 91 -50.11 -41.33 -11.72
N GLY A 92 -50.10 -40.20 -11.00
CA GLY A 92 -49.60 -40.09 -9.64
C GLY A 92 -48.75 -38.83 -9.38
N ALA A 93 -47.94 -38.84 -8.32
CA ALA A 93 -47.07 -37.73 -7.91
C ALA A 93 -45.80 -37.57 -8.78
N ALA A 94 -45.45 -38.56 -9.61
CA ALA A 94 -44.19 -38.58 -10.36
C ALA A 94 -43.98 -37.37 -11.30
N PRO A 95 -44.98 -36.89 -12.08
CA PRO A 95 -44.80 -35.71 -12.93
C PRO A 95 -44.53 -34.42 -12.14
N ALA A 96 -45.11 -34.28 -10.95
CA ALA A 96 -44.91 -33.11 -10.09
C ALA A 96 -43.51 -33.10 -9.47
N VAL A 97 -43.02 -34.27 -9.04
CA VAL A 97 -41.65 -34.42 -8.51
C VAL A 97 -40.61 -34.16 -9.60
N THR A 98 -40.79 -34.71 -10.81
CA THR A 98 -39.89 -34.45 -11.93
C THR A 98 -39.87 -32.97 -12.33
N ALA A 99 -41.03 -32.31 -12.35
CA ALA A 99 -41.14 -30.89 -12.60
C ALA A 99 -40.40 -30.05 -11.56
N LEU A 100 -40.54 -30.39 -10.28
CA LEU A 100 -39.86 -29.72 -9.18
C LEU A 100 -38.34 -29.90 -9.26
N VAL A 101 -37.85 -31.12 -9.53
CA VAL A 101 -36.41 -31.39 -9.67
C VAL A 101 -35.81 -30.56 -10.82
N ILE A 102 -36.47 -30.54 -11.98
CA ILE A 102 -36.02 -29.73 -13.13
C ILE A 102 -36.03 -28.23 -12.77
N ALA A 103 -37.07 -27.76 -12.09
CA ALA A 103 -37.17 -26.38 -11.61
C ALA A 103 -35.98 -26.00 -10.73
N THR A 104 -35.67 -26.85 -9.75
CA THR A 104 -34.57 -26.64 -8.81
C THR A 104 -33.23 -26.66 -9.52
N LEU A 105 -32.98 -27.59 -10.44
CA LEU A 105 -31.73 -27.65 -11.21
C LEU A 105 -31.53 -26.42 -12.09
N VAL A 106 -32.58 -25.97 -12.79
CA VAL A 106 -32.54 -24.76 -13.61
C VAL A 106 -32.31 -23.53 -12.73
N SER A 107 -33.02 -23.41 -11.62
CA SER A 107 -32.87 -22.30 -10.68
C SER A 107 -31.48 -22.26 -10.04
N MET A 108 -30.93 -23.40 -9.64
CA MET A 108 -29.58 -23.52 -9.08
C MET A 108 -28.52 -23.15 -10.12
N PHE A 109 -28.65 -23.65 -11.36
CA PHE A 109 -27.68 -23.39 -12.40
C PHE A 109 -27.65 -21.91 -12.83
N PHE A 110 -28.81 -21.34 -13.18
CA PHE A 110 -28.90 -19.97 -13.69
C PHE A 110 -28.95 -18.92 -12.58
N GLY A 111 -29.54 -19.26 -11.43
CA GLY A 111 -29.69 -18.35 -10.30
C GLY A 111 -28.46 -18.30 -9.39
N GLU A 112 -27.65 -19.35 -9.32
CA GLU A 112 -26.58 -19.44 -8.33
C GLU A 112 -25.21 -19.77 -8.92
N LEU A 113 -25.07 -20.89 -9.65
CA LEU A 113 -23.75 -21.36 -10.13
C LEU A 113 -23.14 -20.44 -11.19
N LEU A 114 -23.91 -20.10 -12.23
CA LEU A 114 -23.43 -19.26 -13.33
C LEU A 114 -23.04 -17.84 -12.86
N PRO A 115 -23.88 -17.14 -12.07
CA PRO A 115 -23.56 -15.79 -11.60
C PRO A 115 -22.38 -15.77 -10.63
N LYS A 116 -22.29 -16.78 -9.73
CA LYS A 116 -21.15 -16.94 -8.81
C LYS A 116 -19.84 -17.10 -9.57
N ASN A 117 -19.79 -18.00 -10.55
CA ASN A 117 -18.58 -18.22 -11.34
C ASN A 117 -18.18 -16.99 -12.15
N ALA A 118 -19.16 -16.23 -12.68
CA ALA A 118 -18.90 -14.98 -13.36
C ALA A 118 -18.35 -13.89 -12.41
N ALA A 119 -18.88 -13.81 -11.19
CA ALA A 119 -18.41 -12.89 -10.16
C ALA A 119 -16.97 -13.19 -9.71
N ILE A 120 -16.60 -14.46 -9.55
CA ILE A 120 -15.24 -14.85 -9.19
C ILE A 120 -14.26 -14.63 -10.35
N ALA A 121 -14.66 -14.95 -11.59
CA ALA A 121 -13.78 -14.81 -12.74
C ALA A 121 -13.55 -13.34 -13.16
N ARG A 122 -14.55 -12.46 -12.92
CA ARG A 122 -14.49 -11.04 -13.32
C ARG A 122 -15.06 -10.11 -12.24
N PRO A 123 -14.49 -10.12 -11.02
CA PRO A 123 -15.07 -9.46 -9.84
C PRO A 123 -15.24 -7.96 -10.06
N MET A 124 -14.23 -7.30 -10.64
CA MET A 124 -14.27 -5.87 -10.94
C MET A 124 -15.45 -5.46 -11.83
N ARG A 125 -15.68 -6.18 -12.93
CA ARG A 125 -16.75 -5.85 -13.88
C ARG A 125 -18.13 -6.12 -13.27
N VAL A 126 -18.26 -7.24 -12.57
CA VAL A 126 -19.53 -7.64 -11.94
C VAL A 126 -19.88 -6.68 -10.80
N ALA A 127 -18.94 -6.37 -9.91
CA ALA A 127 -19.15 -5.42 -8.81
C ALA A 127 -19.58 -4.04 -9.32
N ARG A 128 -18.93 -3.53 -10.37
CA ARG A 128 -19.32 -2.25 -11.00
C ARG A 128 -20.73 -2.27 -11.59
N ALA A 129 -21.19 -3.41 -12.08
CA ALA A 129 -22.52 -3.57 -12.67
C ALA A 129 -23.62 -3.72 -11.61
N THR A 130 -23.32 -4.40 -10.50
CA THR A 130 -24.32 -4.74 -9.47
C THR A 130 -24.37 -3.77 -8.29
N ALA A 131 -23.28 -3.05 -7.99
CA ALA A 131 -23.16 -2.26 -6.76
C ALA A 131 -24.24 -1.18 -6.60
N SER A 132 -24.68 -0.52 -7.67
CA SER A 132 -25.74 0.51 -7.56
C SER A 132 -27.09 -0.10 -7.16
N GLY A 133 -27.49 -1.19 -7.83
CA GLY A 133 -28.73 -1.89 -7.52
C GLY A 133 -28.70 -2.52 -6.13
N GLN A 134 -27.57 -3.12 -5.74
CA GLN A 134 -27.38 -3.72 -4.43
C GLN A 134 -27.50 -2.69 -3.31
N ARG A 135 -26.89 -1.51 -3.49
CA ARG A 135 -26.99 -0.41 -2.53
C ARG A 135 -28.41 0.16 -2.45
N ALA A 136 -29.09 0.31 -3.58
CA ALA A 136 -30.48 0.76 -3.58
C ALA A 136 -31.39 -0.22 -2.82
N PHE A 137 -31.25 -1.52 -3.08
CA PHE A 137 -31.96 -2.56 -2.33
C PHE A 137 -31.66 -2.50 -0.83
N SER A 138 -30.37 -2.46 -0.46
CA SER A 138 -29.96 -2.46 0.94
C SER A 138 -30.42 -1.20 1.67
N THR A 139 -30.52 -0.04 1.01
CA THR A 139 -31.11 1.17 1.59
C THR A 139 -32.61 1.00 1.85
N VAL A 140 -33.37 0.46 0.88
CA VAL A 140 -34.82 0.26 1.00
C VAL A 140 -35.15 -0.74 2.11
N PHE A 141 -34.42 -1.85 2.17
CA PHE A 141 -34.60 -2.90 3.18
C PHE A 141 -33.72 -2.69 4.41
N GLY A 142 -33.11 -1.52 4.57
CA GLY A 142 -32.15 -1.26 5.65
C GLY A 142 -32.74 -1.47 7.03
N TRP A 143 -34.00 -1.07 7.25
CA TRP A 143 -34.71 -1.30 8.50
C TRP A 143 -34.81 -2.80 8.87
N LEU A 144 -35.03 -3.67 7.88
CA LEU A 144 -35.13 -5.11 8.09
C LEU A 144 -33.75 -5.73 8.29
N ILE A 145 -32.75 -5.30 7.50
CA ILE A 145 -31.36 -5.74 7.65
C ILE A 145 -30.83 -5.39 9.03
N HIS A 146 -31.06 -4.17 9.52
CA HIS A 146 -30.64 -3.77 10.87
C HIS A 146 -31.34 -4.56 11.98
N LEU A 147 -32.63 -4.88 11.81
CA LEU A 147 -33.36 -5.73 12.77
C LEU A 147 -32.78 -7.14 12.83
N LEU A 148 -32.50 -7.75 11.67
CA LEU A 148 -31.94 -9.10 11.57
C LEU A 148 -30.50 -9.13 12.09
N ASN A 149 -29.65 -8.18 11.69
CA ASN A 149 -28.27 -8.10 12.18
C ASN A 149 -28.21 -7.81 13.69
N GLY A 150 -29.08 -6.93 14.18
CA GLY A 150 -29.19 -6.65 15.62
C GLY A 150 -29.58 -7.88 16.42
N SER A 151 -30.54 -8.67 15.93
CA SER A 151 -30.94 -9.91 16.59
C SER A 151 -29.85 -10.99 16.53
N ALA A 152 -29.15 -11.13 15.40
CA ALA A 152 -27.99 -12.02 15.27
C ALA A 152 -26.86 -11.62 16.24
N ASN A 153 -26.47 -10.35 16.26
CA ASN A 153 -25.44 -9.83 17.16
C ASN A 153 -25.81 -10.01 18.64
N TRP A 154 -27.08 -9.86 18.99
CA TRP A 154 -27.57 -10.13 20.35
C TRP A 154 -27.37 -11.61 20.74
N VAL A 155 -27.70 -12.55 19.84
CA VAL A 155 -27.50 -13.99 20.09
C VAL A 155 -26.01 -14.32 20.21
N VAL A 156 -25.17 -13.81 19.29
CA VAL A 156 -23.73 -14.05 19.26
C VAL A 156 -23.05 -13.55 20.54
N ARG A 157 -23.43 -12.36 21.02
CA ARG A 157 -22.97 -11.83 22.33
C ARG A 157 -23.36 -12.71 23.50
N ARG A 158 -24.56 -13.32 23.48
CA ARG A 158 -25.00 -14.25 24.52
C ARG A 158 -24.24 -15.57 24.53
N LEU A 159 -23.62 -15.94 23.40
CA LEU A 159 -22.74 -17.10 23.28
C LEU A 159 -21.29 -16.78 23.66
N GLY A 160 -20.99 -15.55 24.10
CA GLY A 160 -19.64 -15.13 24.52
C GLY A 160 -18.71 -14.78 23.35
N VAL A 161 -19.25 -14.60 22.15
CA VAL A 161 -18.49 -14.16 20.98
C VAL A 161 -18.76 -12.66 20.77
N GLU A 162 -17.69 -11.85 20.67
CA GLU A 162 -17.84 -10.44 20.33
C GLU A 162 -18.15 -10.32 18.83
N PRO A 163 -19.28 -9.70 18.43
CA PRO A 163 -19.57 -9.48 17.01
C PRO A 163 -18.53 -8.55 16.43
N GLN A 164 -17.64 -9.10 15.61
CA GLN A 164 -16.71 -8.32 14.80
C GLN A 164 -17.49 -7.75 13.62
N GLU A 165 -17.81 -6.46 13.66
CA GLU A 165 -17.96 -5.71 12.40
C GLU A 165 -16.57 -5.71 11.77
N GLU A 166 -16.39 -6.29 10.58
CA GLU A 166 -15.08 -6.50 9.92
C GLU A 166 -14.24 -5.23 9.69
N LEU A 167 -14.66 -4.06 10.17
CA LEU A 167 -14.04 -2.77 9.90
C LEU A 167 -13.99 -1.83 11.12
N ALA A 168 -13.59 -2.32 12.29
CA ALA A 168 -12.72 -1.51 13.14
C ALA A 168 -11.34 -1.43 12.45
N SER A 169 -11.29 -0.58 11.42
CA SER A 169 -10.17 -0.42 10.50
C SER A 169 -8.87 -0.10 11.24
N ALA A 170 -7.98 -1.08 11.41
CA ALA A 170 -6.57 -0.80 11.19
C ALA A 170 -6.48 -0.33 9.74
N ARG A 171 -6.50 0.99 9.54
CA ARG A 171 -6.28 1.59 8.22
C ARG A 171 -4.88 1.16 7.79
N SER A 172 -4.73 0.71 6.55
CA SER A 172 -3.39 0.42 6.07
C SER A 172 -2.56 1.72 6.05
N PRO A 173 -1.24 1.64 6.21
CA PRO A 173 -0.29 2.75 6.03
C PRO A 173 -0.65 3.66 4.84
N GLU A 174 -0.99 3.05 3.70
CA GLU A 174 -1.32 3.76 2.46
C GLU A 174 -2.68 4.46 2.55
N GLU A 175 -3.68 3.86 3.21
CA GLU A 175 -4.97 4.50 3.48
C GLU A 175 -4.80 5.71 4.41
N LEU A 176 -3.91 5.63 5.41
CA LEU A 176 -3.61 6.74 6.32
C LEU A 176 -2.90 7.88 5.58
N GLY A 177 -1.89 7.57 4.76
CA GLY A 177 -1.20 8.56 3.92
C GLY A 177 -2.17 9.28 2.97
N LEU A 178 -3.06 8.53 2.32
CA LEU A 178 -4.08 9.10 1.43
C LEU A 178 -5.09 9.98 2.18
N LEU A 179 -5.49 9.61 3.40
CA LEU A 179 -6.36 10.43 4.24
C LEU A 179 -5.67 11.73 4.69
N ALA A 180 -4.37 11.67 5.03
CA ALA A 180 -3.58 12.85 5.35
C ALA A 180 -3.51 13.82 4.15
N ALA A 181 -3.22 13.30 2.95
CA ALA A 181 -3.17 14.09 1.72
C ALA A 181 -4.54 14.72 1.36
N ILE A 182 -5.64 13.99 1.54
CA ILE A 182 -7.00 14.54 1.33
C ILE A 182 -7.30 15.65 2.35
N SER A 183 -6.90 15.46 3.60
CA SER A 183 -7.12 16.44 4.68
C SER A 183 -6.33 17.71 4.42
N ALA A 184 -5.11 17.60 3.89
CA ALA A 184 -4.30 18.74 3.48
C ALA A 184 -4.96 19.55 2.37
N ARG A 185 -5.44 18.89 1.31
CA ARG A 185 -6.16 19.54 0.20
C ARG A 185 -7.48 20.20 0.62
N ALA A 186 -8.13 19.64 1.64
CA ALA A 186 -9.34 20.21 2.21
C ALA A 186 -9.07 21.38 3.18
N GLY A 187 -7.80 21.74 3.41
CA GLY A 187 -7.39 22.79 4.35
C GLY A 187 -7.57 22.40 5.82
N ALA A 188 -7.84 21.13 6.12
CA ALA A 188 -8.03 20.63 7.48
C ALA A 188 -6.70 20.24 8.16
N LEU A 189 -5.63 20.10 7.38
CA LEU A 189 -4.28 19.76 7.84
C LEU A 189 -3.26 20.64 7.09
N PRO A 190 -2.23 21.21 7.73
CA PRO A 190 -1.14 21.86 7.01
C PRO A 190 -0.41 20.87 6.09
N GLN A 191 0.11 21.36 4.95
CA GLN A 191 0.78 20.49 3.97
C GLN A 191 2.03 19.81 4.56
N GLU A 192 2.85 20.55 5.30
CA GLU A 192 4.03 20.03 6.00
C GLU A 192 3.66 18.91 6.97
N THR A 193 2.59 19.07 7.75
CA THR A 193 2.14 18.03 8.69
C THR A 193 1.68 16.77 7.96
N ALA A 194 1.06 16.92 6.78
CA ALA A 194 0.67 15.77 5.96
C ALA A 194 1.88 15.03 5.38
N LEU A 195 2.91 15.77 4.95
CA LEU A 195 4.17 15.22 4.45
C LEU A 195 4.93 14.48 5.56
N LEU A 196 5.07 15.08 6.73
CA LEU A 196 5.69 14.44 7.90
C LEU A 196 4.96 13.14 8.29
N LEU A 197 3.61 13.16 8.29
CA LEU A 197 2.81 11.96 8.54
C LEU A 197 3.09 10.87 7.50
N GLN A 198 3.17 11.24 6.22
CA GLN A 198 3.45 10.31 5.14
C GLN A 198 4.86 9.71 5.25
N ARG A 199 5.87 10.52 5.54
CA ARG A 199 7.26 10.08 5.76
C ARG A 199 7.36 9.16 6.97
N THR A 200 6.74 9.52 8.09
CA THR A 200 6.69 8.70 9.32
C THR A 200 6.08 7.32 9.04
N ILE A 201 5.03 7.25 8.23
CA ILE A 201 4.40 5.99 7.85
C ILE A 201 5.35 5.13 6.99
N ARG A 202 6.06 5.73 6.02
CA ARG A 202 7.00 5.02 5.13
C ARG A 202 8.30 4.62 5.83
N PHE A 203 8.73 5.36 6.86
CA PHE A 203 9.96 5.11 7.60
C PHE A 203 10.05 3.68 8.14
N GLY A 204 8.93 3.14 8.63
CA GLY A 204 8.88 1.78 9.17
C GLY A 204 9.07 0.67 8.13
N ASP A 205 8.86 0.96 6.84
CA ASP A 205 9.00 0.00 5.75
C ASP A 205 10.37 0.09 5.06
N LYS A 206 11.15 1.15 5.32
CA LYS A 206 12.49 1.35 4.76
C LYS A 206 13.54 0.51 5.47
N ARG A 207 14.60 0.19 4.73
CA ARG A 207 15.77 -0.58 5.18
C ARG A 207 17.04 0.28 5.24
N ALA A 208 18.05 -0.19 5.95
CA ALA A 208 19.35 0.46 6.06
C ALA A 208 19.97 0.74 4.68
N ALA A 209 19.87 -0.19 3.73
CA ALA A 209 20.30 0.00 2.34
C ALA A 209 19.67 1.23 1.67
N GLU A 210 18.45 1.59 2.08
CA GLU A 210 17.72 2.70 1.49
C GLU A 210 18.04 4.05 2.14
N ALA A 211 18.65 4.09 3.33
CA ALA A 211 18.98 5.34 4.02
C ALA A 211 20.51 5.58 4.14
N MET A 212 21.33 4.64 3.68
CA MET A 212 22.78 4.74 3.81
C MET A 212 23.40 5.69 2.76
N THR A 213 24.51 6.32 3.14
CA THR A 213 25.48 6.84 2.18
C THR A 213 26.21 5.67 1.53
N PRO A 214 26.08 5.46 0.20
CA PRO A 214 26.69 4.34 -0.49
C PRO A 214 28.21 4.35 -0.44
N ARG A 215 28.84 3.18 -0.54
CA ARG A 215 30.30 2.99 -0.52
C ARG A 215 31.06 3.94 -1.43
N VAL A 216 30.52 4.20 -2.62
CA VAL A 216 31.15 5.03 -3.65
C VAL A 216 31.27 6.50 -3.26
N ASP A 217 30.41 6.96 -2.36
CA ASP A 217 30.35 8.34 -1.87
C ASP A 217 30.97 8.48 -0.47
N LEU A 218 31.55 7.39 0.08
CA LEU A 218 32.18 7.43 1.40
C LEU A 218 33.48 8.23 1.40
N VAL A 219 33.52 9.24 2.28
CA VAL A 219 34.78 9.88 2.69
C VAL A 219 35.32 9.14 3.91
N ALA A 220 36.37 8.34 3.69
CA ALA A 220 37.00 7.51 4.72
C ALA A 220 38.52 7.76 4.78
N LEU A 221 39.13 7.47 5.93
CA LEU A 221 40.55 7.71 6.19
C LEU A 221 41.31 6.39 6.41
N PRO A 222 42.52 6.23 5.86
CA PRO A 222 43.34 5.07 6.18
C PRO A 222 43.83 5.15 7.63
N ALA A 223 44.00 4.00 8.27
CA ALA A 223 44.31 3.91 9.71
C ALA A 223 45.63 4.58 10.14
N ASP A 224 46.58 4.70 9.22
CA ASP A 224 47.88 5.35 9.40
C ASP A 224 47.88 6.86 9.08
N ALA A 225 46.77 7.40 8.55
CA ALA A 225 46.57 8.84 8.43
C ALA A 225 46.74 9.52 9.80
N THR A 226 47.13 10.79 9.80
CA THR A 226 47.33 11.56 11.03
C THR A 226 46.04 12.26 11.45
N VAL A 227 45.95 12.65 12.72
CA VAL A 227 44.86 13.48 13.22
C VAL A 227 44.79 14.83 12.50
N ALA A 228 45.91 15.34 11.99
CA ALA A 228 45.93 16.53 11.14
C ALA A 228 45.22 16.29 9.79
N ASP A 229 45.40 15.11 9.19
CA ASP A 229 44.73 14.74 7.94
C ASP A 229 43.22 14.61 8.15
N LEU A 230 42.78 14.06 9.29
CA LEU A 230 41.36 14.01 9.66
C LEU A 230 40.73 15.40 9.72
N LEU A 231 41.39 16.35 10.40
CA LEU A 231 40.90 17.72 10.46
C LEU A 231 40.91 18.40 9.09
N GLY A 232 41.87 18.07 8.23
CA GLY A 232 41.90 18.51 6.84
C GLY A 232 40.71 17.97 6.03
N ALA A 233 40.47 16.66 6.10
CA ALA A 233 39.34 16.01 5.45
C ALA A 233 37.99 16.55 5.93
N SER A 234 37.88 16.88 7.22
CA SER A 234 36.69 17.54 7.79
C SER A 234 36.45 18.94 7.21
N LEU A 235 37.51 19.73 7.03
CA LEU A 235 37.38 21.06 6.42
C LEU A 235 37.02 20.99 4.93
N GLU A 236 37.51 19.97 4.22
CA GLU A 236 37.27 19.79 2.79
C GLU A 236 35.89 19.22 2.48
N SER A 237 35.47 18.19 3.23
CA SER A 237 34.20 17.49 3.01
C SER A 237 33.02 18.05 3.80
N GLY A 238 33.27 18.80 4.88
CA GLY A 238 32.24 19.22 5.83
C GLY A 238 31.79 18.13 6.81
N HIS A 239 32.28 16.89 6.68
CA HIS A 239 31.88 15.81 7.58
C HIS A 239 32.57 15.88 8.94
N SER A 240 31.87 15.38 9.97
CA SER A 240 32.37 15.36 11.35
C SER A 240 32.82 13.98 11.84
N ARG A 241 32.52 12.92 11.07
CA ARG A 241 32.81 11.52 11.41
C ARG A 241 33.33 10.81 10.17
N PHE A 242 34.39 10.03 10.33
CA PHE A 242 35.06 9.36 9.23
C PHE A 242 35.26 7.88 9.56
N PRO A 243 34.80 6.96 8.71
CA PRO A 243 35.20 5.56 8.78
C PRO A 243 36.71 5.44 8.60
N VAL A 244 37.34 4.59 9.40
CA VAL A 244 38.79 4.36 9.42
C VAL A 244 39.05 2.96 8.93
N TYR A 245 39.83 2.81 7.86
CA TYR A 245 40.02 1.51 7.21
C TYR A 245 41.47 1.04 7.15
N VAL A 246 41.66 -0.25 6.91
CA VAL A 246 42.97 -0.87 6.67
C VAL A 246 42.94 -1.58 5.32
N ASP A 247 43.91 -1.31 4.46
CA ASP A 247 44.06 -1.86 3.10
C ASP A 247 42.90 -1.52 2.13
N THR A 248 41.65 -1.77 2.51
CA THR A 248 40.43 -1.61 1.71
C THR A 248 39.27 -1.13 2.57
N LEU A 249 38.25 -0.53 1.94
CA LEU A 249 37.02 -0.10 2.63
C LEU A 249 36.20 -1.26 3.22
N ASP A 250 36.46 -2.51 2.82
CA ASP A 250 35.83 -3.70 3.42
C ASP A 250 36.36 -4.00 4.83
N GLN A 251 37.46 -3.36 5.22
CA GLN A 251 38.09 -3.53 6.52
C GLN A 251 38.08 -2.21 7.29
N ILE A 252 36.87 -1.71 7.58
CA ILE A 252 36.68 -0.65 8.57
C ILE A 252 37.11 -1.18 9.94
N ILE A 253 37.94 -0.44 10.66
CA ILE A 253 38.43 -0.81 12.01
C ILE A 253 37.92 0.16 13.09
N GLY A 254 37.24 1.22 12.68
CA GLY A 254 36.70 2.21 13.60
C GLY A 254 36.10 3.42 12.92
N VAL A 255 35.57 4.32 13.74
CA VAL A 255 35.04 5.61 13.34
C VAL A 255 35.77 6.68 14.15
N ALA A 256 36.37 7.65 13.46
CA ALA A 256 37.05 8.76 14.11
C ALA A 256 36.24 10.04 13.96
N THR A 257 36.09 10.81 15.04
CA THR A 257 35.33 12.06 15.02
C THR A 257 36.24 13.28 15.12
N VAL A 258 35.75 14.41 14.63
CA VAL A 258 36.42 15.71 14.80
C VAL A 258 36.59 16.05 16.28
N THR A 259 35.63 15.68 17.13
CA THR A 259 35.71 15.90 18.57
C THR A 259 36.88 15.15 19.19
N ASP A 260 37.12 13.89 18.79
CA ASP A 260 38.25 13.09 19.24
C ASP A 260 39.58 13.69 18.77
N ALA A 261 39.62 14.15 17.52
CA ALA A 261 40.77 14.85 16.95
C ALA A 261 41.10 16.14 17.69
N LEU A 262 40.09 16.91 18.11
CA LEU A 262 40.26 18.12 18.88
C LEU A 262 40.82 17.85 20.29
N GLY A 263 40.50 16.69 20.88
CA GLY A 263 41.07 16.21 22.15
C GLY A 263 42.58 15.97 22.11
N VAL A 264 43.17 15.79 20.93
CA VAL A 264 44.63 15.62 20.76
C VAL A 264 45.34 16.97 20.83
N PRO A 265 46.41 17.13 21.65
CA PRO A 265 47.19 18.37 21.72
C PRO A 265 47.74 18.77 20.35
N LEU A 266 47.66 20.07 20.01
CA LEU A 266 48.05 20.61 18.69
C LEU A 266 49.41 20.10 18.19
N LYS A 267 50.44 20.09 19.05
CA LYS A 267 51.80 19.63 18.71
C LYS A 267 51.90 18.14 18.36
N LYS A 268 50.91 17.32 18.74
CA LYS A 268 50.87 15.88 18.51
C LYS A 268 49.93 15.48 17.35
N ARG A 269 49.13 16.39 16.81
CA ARG A 269 48.15 16.07 15.76
C ARG A 269 48.78 15.57 14.46
N ALA A 270 49.97 16.07 14.13
CA ALA A 270 50.73 15.65 12.94
C ALA A 270 51.44 14.30 13.08
N THR A 271 51.45 13.69 14.28
CA THR A 271 52.15 12.42 14.53
C THR A 271 51.27 11.34 15.14
N THR A 272 50.13 11.74 15.73
CA THR A 272 49.14 10.80 16.25
C THR A 272 48.31 10.27 15.08
N THR A 273 48.23 8.95 14.94
CA THR A 273 47.45 8.30 13.90
C THR A 273 45.95 8.34 14.21
N VAL A 274 45.11 8.39 13.18
CA VAL A 274 43.65 8.31 13.30
C VAL A 274 43.22 7.03 14.01
N ARG A 275 43.89 5.89 13.77
CA ARG A 275 43.68 4.64 14.51
C ARG A 275 43.69 4.80 16.04
N ALA A 276 44.51 5.71 16.56
CA ALA A 276 44.66 5.89 18.01
C ALA A 276 43.49 6.63 18.65
N VAL A 277 42.66 7.30 17.85
CA VAL A 277 41.50 8.07 18.30
C VAL A 277 40.17 7.50 17.77
N ALA A 278 40.21 6.47 16.92
CA ALA A 278 39.02 5.84 16.39
C ALA A 278 38.33 4.97 17.44
N ALA A 279 37.00 5.11 17.54
CA ALA A 279 36.15 4.23 18.34
C ALA A 279 35.76 2.97 17.54
N GLU A 280 35.38 1.90 18.24
CA GLU A 280 34.94 0.65 17.62
C GLU A 280 33.72 0.89 16.72
N PRO A 281 33.70 0.36 15.49
CA PRO A 281 32.62 0.61 14.56
C PRO A 281 31.42 -0.29 14.92
N MET A 282 30.21 0.27 14.78
CA MET A 282 28.98 -0.50 14.83
C MET A 282 28.65 -1.03 13.44
N TYR A 283 28.38 -2.33 13.31
CA TYR A 283 27.96 -2.93 12.04
C TYR A 283 26.48 -3.28 12.06
N VAL A 284 25.83 -3.07 10.92
CA VAL A 284 24.42 -3.44 10.70
C VAL A 284 24.26 -4.07 9.32
N PRO A 285 23.39 -5.07 9.16
CA PRO A 285 23.11 -5.62 7.84
C PRO A 285 22.27 -4.65 7.00
N GLU A 286 22.47 -4.65 5.68
CA GLU A 286 21.74 -3.80 4.73
C GLU A 286 20.21 -3.94 4.78
N HIS A 287 19.69 -5.09 5.20
CA HIS A 287 18.25 -5.38 5.27
C HIS A 287 17.60 -5.03 6.62
N LEU A 288 18.34 -4.44 7.57
CA LEU A 288 17.79 -4.02 8.85
C LEU A 288 16.76 -2.89 8.65
N ASP A 289 15.60 -2.99 9.30
CA ASP A 289 14.58 -1.93 9.23
C ASP A 289 15.03 -0.66 9.97
N LEU A 290 14.62 0.50 9.49
CA LEU A 290 15.09 1.79 10.03
C LEU A 290 14.69 2.01 11.50
N ASN A 291 13.57 1.45 11.97
CA ASN A 291 13.19 1.52 13.39
C ASN A 291 14.19 0.77 14.26
N SER A 292 14.48 -0.49 13.91
CA SER A 292 15.47 -1.30 14.60
C SER A 292 16.88 -0.69 14.50
N LEU A 293 17.23 -0.10 13.36
CA LEU A 293 18.50 0.60 13.19
C LEU A 293 18.62 1.82 14.11
N LEU A 294 17.59 2.67 14.18
CA LEU A 294 17.56 3.82 15.08
C LEU A 294 17.67 3.39 16.55
N ASP A 295 16.95 2.34 16.93
CA ASP A 295 17.01 1.78 18.29
C ASP A 295 18.40 1.17 18.59
N ALA A 296 19.02 0.52 17.61
CA ALA A 296 20.35 -0.07 17.76
C ALA A 296 21.42 1.03 17.92
N LEU A 297 21.37 2.09 17.12
CA LEU A 297 22.26 3.26 17.24
C LEU A 297 22.11 3.91 18.63
N ARG A 298 20.87 4.11 19.10
CA ARG A 298 20.59 4.65 20.43
C ARG A 298 21.08 3.77 21.57
N GLN A 299 20.91 2.45 21.47
CA GLN A 299 21.38 1.50 22.48
C GLN A 299 22.90 1.43 22.57
N ALA A 300 23.57 1.56 21.42
CA ALA A 300 25.03 1.57 21.33
C ALA A 300 25.67 2.93 21.66
N ASP A 301 24.87 3.98 21.88
CA ASP A 301 25.32 5.38 21.93
C ASP A 301 26.20 5.75 20.73
N ALA A 302 25.87 5.15 19.57
CA ALA A 302 26.59 5.30 18.32
C ALA A 302 25.82 6.28 17.42
N ALA A 303 26.56 7.19 16.78
CA ALA A 303 25.99 8.15 15.84
C ALA A 303 26.14 7.72 14.37
N LEU A 304 26.96 6.69 14.09
CA LEU A 304 27.22 6.17 12.76
C LEU A 304 27.35 4.65 12.84
N ALA A 305 26.74 3.95 11.90
CA ALA A 305 26.90 2.52 11.69
C ALA A 305 27.42 2.24 10.27
N VAL A 306 28.24 1.20 10.15
CA VAL A 306 28.73 0.65 8.88
C VAL A 306 27.74 -0.39 8.41
N VAL A 307 27.23 -0.20 7.19
CA VAL A 307 26.28 -1.13 6.57
C VAL A 307 27.07 -2.20 5.80
N VAL A 308 26.74 -3.46 6.04
CA VAL A 308 27.43 -4.61 5.45
C VAL A 308 26.49 -5.52 4.65
N ASP A 309 27.03 -6.08 3.57
CA ASP A 309 26.37 -7.06 2.72
C ASP A 309 26.40 -8.48 3.33
N GLU A 310 25.79 -9.45 2.66
CA GLU A 310 25.80 -10.87 3.07
C GLU A 310 27.19 -11.55 3.01
N TYR A 311 28.15 -10.96 2.32
CA TYR A 311 29.52 -11.46 2.18
C TYR A 311 30.49 -10.80 3.18
N GLY A 312 30.01 -9.83 3.97
CA GLY A 312 30.80 -9.04 4.92
C GLY A 312 31.54 -7.87 4.29
N GLY A 313 31.24 -7.52 3.03
CA GLY A 313 31.69 -6.30 2.37
C GLY A 313 31.00 -5.07 2.95
N THR A 314 31.65 -3.92 2.86
CA THR A 314 31.04 -2.64 3.26
C THR A 314 30.27 -2.02 2.10
N ASP A 315 28.96 -1.86 2.29
CA ASP A 315 28.05 -1.26 1.31
C ASP A 315 27.87 0.25 1.50
N GLY A 316 28.09 0.74 2.73
CA GLY A 316 27.89 2.14 3.05
C GLY A 316 27.99 2.45 4.53
N VAL A 317 27.59 3.65 4.90
CA VAL A 317 27.38 4.06 6.29
C VAL A 317 26.05 4.75 6.46
N VAL A 318 25.48 4.67 7.65
CA VAL A 318 24.22 5.34 7.99
C VAL A 318 24.39 6.05 9.33
N THR A 319 23.91 7.28 9.40
CA THR A 319 24.00 8.14 10.58
C THR A 319 22.63 8.39 11.20
N VAL A 320 22.60 8.85 12.45
CA VAL A 320 21.33 9.25 13.09
C VAL A 320 20.71 10.43 12.35
N GLU A 321 21.54 11.31 11.81
CA GLU A 321 21.15 12.44 10.99
C GLU A 321 20.40 11.98 9.73
N ASP A 322 20.91 10.98 9.00
CA ASP A 322 20.24 10.41 7.82
C ASP A 322 18.86 9.81 8.17
N LEU A 323 18.75 9.13 9.31
CA LEU A 323 17.47 8.57 9.78
C LEU A 323 16.46 9.65 10.18
N VAL A 324 16.94 10.77 10.73
CA VAL A 324 16.07 11.91 11.06
C VAL A 324 15.65 12.63 9.78
N GLU A 325 16.53 12.76 8.81
CA GLU A 325 16.23 13.30 7.48
C GLU A 325 15.16 12.45 6.78
N GLU A 326 15.17 11.13 6.92
CA GLU A 326 14.10 10.27 6.40
C GLU A 326 12.71 10.55 7.00
N LEU A 327 12.65 11.08 8.24
CA LEU A 327 11.41 11.45 8.91
C LEU A 327 10.97 12.88 8.58
N VAL A 328 11.92 13.81 8.58
CA VAL A 328 11.67 15.26 8.53
C VAL A 328 11.82 15.81 7.10
N GLY A 329 12.70 15.21 6.30
CA GLY A 329 13.24 15.70 5.03
C GLY A 329 14.24 16.83 5.20
N GLU A 330 14.71 17.36 4.07
CA GLU A 330 15.54 18.56 4.05
C GLU A 330 14.80 19.71 4.76
N ILE A 331 15.46 20.25 5.79
CA ILE A 331 14.96 21.41 6.53
C ILE A 331 15.27 22.62 5.67
N ALA A 332 14.32 23.07 4.83
CA ALA A 332 14.40 24.38 4.20
C ALA A 332 14.39 25.45 5.30
N ASP A 333 15.43 26.30 5.35
CA ASP A 333 15.52 27.38 6.33
C ASP A 333 14.46 28.43 5.99
N GLU A 334 13.79 28.99 7.00
CA GLU A 334 12.82 30.11 6.85
C GLU A 334 13.48 31.38 6.23
N HIS A 335 14.81 31.38 6.08
CA HIS A 335 15.62 32.47 5.54
C HIS A 335 16.18 32.22 4.14
N ASP A 336 15.91 31.06 3.53
CA ASP A 336 16.29 30.84 2.14
C ASP A 336 15.32 31.65 1.26
N GLU A 337 15.85 32.63 0.51
CA GLU A 337 15.10 33.20 -0.61
C GLU A 337 14.71 32.01 -1.49
N PRO A 338 13.40 31.79 -1.75
CA PRO A 338 13.00 30.63 -2.52
C PRO A 338 13.70 30.74 -3.87
N ASP A 339 14.59 29.80 -4.15
CA ASP A 339 15.25 29.75 -5.44
C ASP A 339 14.12 29.61 -6.46
N ASP A 340 14.00 30.57 -7.39
CA ASP A 340 12.87 30.67 -8.32
C ASP A 340 12.67 29.37 -9.14
N ALA A 341 13.67 28.47 -9.12
CA ALA A 341 13.64 27.11 -9.65
C ALA A 341 12.77 26.11 -8.86
N GLU A 342 12.62 26.25 -7.53
CA GLU A 342 11.77 25.36 -6.72
C GLU A 342 10.29 25.78 -6.73
N LEU A 343 10.01 27.07 -6.88
CA LEU A 343 8.64 27.59 -6.97
C LEU A 343 7.93 27.21 -8.29
N GLU A 344 8.67 26.98 -9.39
CA GLU A 344 8.07 26.41 -10.62
C GLU A 344 7.77 24.90 -10.51
N ALA A 345 8.34 24.19 -9.52
CA ALA A 345 8.04 22.78 -9.27
C ALA A 345 6.71 22.55 -8.52
N LEU A 346 6.18 23.58 -7.85
CA LEU A 346 5.03 23.48 -6.94
C LEU A 346 3.66 23.85 -7.55
N ASP A 347 3.56 24.12 -8.86
CA ASP A 347 2.27 24.17 -9.56
C ASP A 347 2.05 22.91 -10.42
N PRO A 348 1.24 21.93 -9.96
CA PRO A 348 0.89 20.74 -10.74
C PRO A 348 0.04 21.04 -11.98
N LEU A 349 -0.37 22.29 -12.20
CA LEU A 349 -1.24 22.73 -13.29
C LEU A 349 -0.74 23.98 -14.03
N ALA A 350 0.47 24.48 -13.75
CA ALA A 350 1.16 25.42 -14.63
C ALA A 350 1.64 24.68 -15.88
N VAL A 351 0.69 24.39 -16.77
CA VAL A 351 0.98 24.11 -18.18
C VAL A 351 1.43 25.44 -18.79
N SER A 352 2.66 25.84 -18.50
CA SER A 352 3.40 26.81 -19.29
C SER A 352 4.29 26.04 -20.29
N ALA A 353 4.57 26.67 -21.42
CA ALA A 353 4.76 26.00 -22.71
C ALA A 353 6.14 25.34 -22.96
N ASP A 354 6.90 24.95 -21.94
CA ASP A 354 8.17 24.24 -22.12
C ASP A 354 8.17 22.89 -21.38
N ARG A 355 8.06 21.79 -22.14
CA ARG A 355 8.00 20.40 -21.63
C ARG A 355 9.37 19.84 -21.24
N ILE A 356 10.24 20.67 -20.67
CA ILE A 356 11.60 20.27 -20.30
C ILE A 356 11.76 20.55 -18.81
N ARG A 357 11.86 19.48 -18.03
CA ARG A 357 12.24 19.55 -16.62
C ARG A 357 13.66 19.05 -16.48
N LEU A 358 14.54 19.87 -15.90
CA LEU A 358 15.88 19.46 -15.54
C LEU A 358 15.81 18.77 -14.17
N VAL A 359 16.34 17.56 -14.09
CA VAL A 359 16.24 16.72 -12.88
C VAL A 359 17.59 16.03 -12.70
N SER A 360 18.06 15.92 -11.46
CA SER A 360 19.33 15.29 -11.18
C SER A 360 19.28 13.78 -11.48
N GLY A 361 20.32 13.27 -12.13
CA GLY A 361 20.42 11.84 -12.46
C GLY A 361 20.63 10.94 -11.25
N VAL A 362 21.09 11.49 -10.12
CA VAL A 362 21.30 10.72 -8.89
C VAL A 362 20.02 10.48 -8.09
N LEU A 363 18.93 11.18 -8.43
CA LEU A 363 17.66 11.02 -7.71
C LEU A 363 17.16 9.58 -7.79
N ARG A 364 16.65 9.10 -6.66
CA ARG A 364 16.08 7.76 -6.49
C ARG A 364 14.68 7.66 -7.07
N GLU A 365 14.19 6.44 -7.27
CA GLU A 365 12.90 6.25 -7.95
C GLU A 365 11.75 7.03 -7.31
N ASP A 366 11.68 7.05 -5.99
CA ASP A 366 10.64 7.74 -5.25
C ASP A 366 10.82 9.26 -5.24
N GLU A 367 12.05 9.75 -5.16
CA GLU A 367 12.38 11.18 -5.31
C GLU A 367 12.03 11.70 -6.71
N VAL A 368 12.34 10.94 -7.76
CA VAL A 368 11.92 11.26 -9.13
C VAL A 368 10.40 11.29 -9.21
N ALA A 369 9.71 10.34 -8.60
CA ALA A 369 8.25 10.31 -8.58
C ALA A 369 7.64 11.47 -7.79
N GLU A 370 8.28 11.91 -6.71
CA GLU A 370 7.87 13.05 -5.88
C GLU A 370 8.06 14.37 -6.60
N GLN A 371 9.23 14.60 -7.20
CA GLN A 371 9.54 15.85 -7.89
C GLN A 371 8.89 15.97 -9.27
N THR A 372 8.75 14.86 -10.00
CA THR A 372 8.34 14.90 -11.42
C THR A 372 6.99 14.27 -11.70
N GLY A 373 6.48 13.44 -10.78
CA GLY A 373 5.32 12.58 -11.01
C GLY A 373 5.59 11.38 -11.93
N PHE A 374 6.81 11.24 -12.46
CA PHE A 374 7.23 10.10 -13.28
C PHE A 374 7.69 8.96 -12.39
N ARG A 375 7.05 7.80 -12.52
CA ARG A 375 7.51 6.55 -11.88
C ARG A 375 8.37 5.78 -12.85
N LEU A 376 9.55 5.39 -12.39
CA LEU A 376 10.43 4.54 -13.16
C LEU A 376 9.78 3.15 -13.30
N PRO A 377 9.93 2.46 -14.46
CA PRO A 377 9.53 1.06 -14.57
C PRO A 377 10.32 0.18 -13.58
N GLU A 378 9.80 -0.97 -13.17
CA GLU A 378 10.56 -1.92 -12.36
C GLU A 378 11.81 -2.43 -13.12
N GLY A 379 12.96 -2.46 -12.44
CA GLY A 379 14.22 -2.93 -13.01
C GLY A 379 15.40 -2.90 -12.04
N PRO A 380 16.60 -3.34 -12.48
CA PRO A 380 17.80 -3.40 -11.65
C PRO A 380 18.50 -2.02 -11.58
N TYR A 381 17.79 -1.01 -11.09
CA TYR A 381 18.30 0.35 -10.91
C TYR A 381 17.54 1.04 -9.78
N GLU A 382 18.23 1.92 -9.07
CA GLU A 382 17.63 2.69 -7.96
C GLU A 382 17.49 4.17 -8.28
N THR A 383 18.21 4.67 -9.29
CA THR A 383 18.28 6.09 -9.65
C THR A 383 17.86 6.36 -11.09
N LEU A 384 17.52 7.61 -11.41
CA LEU A 384 17.18 8.06 -12.76
C LEU A 384 18.32 7.78 -13.77
N ALA A 385 19.56 8.03 -13.39
CA ALA A 385 20.73 7.73 -14.21
C ALA A 385 20.88 6.22 -14.43
N GLY A 386 20.68 5.41 -13.38
CA GLY A 386 20.70 3.95 -13.50
C GLY A 386 19.66 3.43 -14.49
N PHE A 387 18.44 3.96 -14.45
CA PHE A 387 17.39 3.65 -15.43
C PHE A 387 17.77 4.06 -16.86
N LEU A 388 18.31 5.27 -17.05
CA LEU A 388 18.71 5.76 -18.36
C LEU A 388 19.82 4.89 -18.96
N MET A 389 20.83 4.53 -18.16
CA MET A 389 21.90 3.63 -18.58
C MET A 389 21.36 2.23 -18.91
N ALA A 390 20.46 1.69 -18.08
CA ALA A 390 19.82 0.39 -18.35
C ALA A 390 19.02 0.39 -19.66
N ARG A 391 18.40 1.52 -20.02
CA ARG A 391 17.65 1.68 -21.27
C ARG A 391 18.52 1.93 -22.49
N LEU A 392 19.60 2.70 -22.33
CA LEU A 392 20.49 3.08 -23.42
C LEU A 392 21.54 1.98 -23.71
N GLY A 393 21.87 1.14 -22.73
CA GLY A 393 22.88 0.09 -22.85
C GLY A 393 24.31 0.63 -22.93
N HIS A 394 24.52 1.92 -22.68
CA HIS A 394 25.81 2.57 -22.59
C HIS A 394 25.72 3.79 -21.64
N ILE A 395 26.87 4.31 -21.22
CA ILE A 395 26.95 5.58 -20.50
C ILE A 395 26.71 6.70 -21.53
N PRO A 396 25.66 7.53 -21.38
CA PRO A 396 25.36 8.62 -22.32
C PRO A 396 26.39 9.74 -22.32
#